data_AF-A0A933AUV0-F1
#
_entry.id   AF-A0A933AUV0-F1
#
_cell.length_a   1.000
_cell.length_b   1.000
_cell.length_c   1.000
_cell.angle_alpha   90.00
_cell.angle_beta   90.00
_cell.angle_gamma   90.00
#
_symmetry.space_group_name_H-M   'P 1'
#
loop_
_entity.id
_entity.type
_entity.pdbx_description
1 polymer ?
#
loop_
_entity_poly.entity_id
_entity_poly.type
_entity_poly.pdbx_seq_one_letter_code
_entity_poly.pdbx_strand_id
1 'polypeptide(L)'
;MTTILDILRGNESVVYFAYGQVFFTLGVIIALRSRKHSRLALAHHLKWLAAFGIVHGVYEWGHAFFPIQARYLSADTMAALEAVRIMTLVASLYLLLQFGLLIAFPARRHVWLLHLLPVVVLLAWLGLSIATEAIVVTRSTVGLQFPQSTDLARIMVGFTGAALASFGMVRQARVVANLGPQHIAWYFRWAALCFGFYAIVAGLIASRGEWVAPALLGGVWPLSGLSDLPLFGGIGTIPAPVLRSIAGLGIAFGVVRGLEVFQLETDRYIEERDELERKEGVRAHLFARVVGAQEEERKRVARELHDETGQSLSAVIMGLSAAAEALPRDAAKAGEILTDVREVAVHTLEGVRQIILGLRPALLDDLGLAPALRRVAEDLARHSSVRIEVFANGIDGRLPAEVETVLFRILQEGMSNVVRHSNAKHAALRLVRDESEVRAVLEDDGIGFDLAEATAHLETGRGLGLIGMRERALLLGGAVTIDSGPGRGTTLDVRLPLLERN
;
A
#
# COMPACT_ATOMS: atom_id res chain seq x y z
N MET A 1 -61.18 -3.99 0.50
CA MET A 1 -59.78 -4.24 0.09
C MET A 1 -59.09 -4.97 1.23
N THR A 2 -58.67 -6.21 1.03
CA THR A 2 -57.75 -6.89 1.95
C THR A 2 -56.47 -6.07 2.03
N THR A 3 -56.13 -5.56 3.21
CA THR A 3 -54.88 -4.83 3.39
C THR A 3 -53.72 -5.82 3.37
N ILE A 4 -52.50 -5.36 3.04
CA ILE A 4 -51.26 -6.18 3.14
C ILE A 4 -51.14 -6.85 4.52
N LEU A 5 -51.74 -6.23 5.52
CA LEU A 5 -51.68 -6.56 6.93
C LEU A 5 -52.60 -7.74 7.25
N ASP A 6 -53.77 -7.78 6.61
CA ASP A 6 -54.68 -8.93 6.67
C ASP A 6 -54.03 -10.15 6.00
N ILE A 7 -53.29 -9.94 4.91
CA ILE A 7 -52.50 -10.99 4.25
C ILE A 7 -51.39 -11.49 5.18
N LEU A 8 -50.64 -10.60 5.83
CA LEU A 8 -49.57 -10.98 6.74
C LEU A 8 -50.09 -11.70 7.99
N ARG A 9 -51.23 -11.28 8.55
CA ARG A 9 -51.88 -11.94 9.69
C ARG A 9 -52.45 -13.31 9.31
N GLY A 10 -53.05 -13.43 8.12
CA GLY A 10 -53.56 -14.70 7.61
C GLY A 10 -52.48 -15.72 7.25
N ASN A 11 -51.22 -15.28 7.10
CA ASN A 11 -50.08 -16.12 6.71
C ASN A 11 -48.97 -16.10 7.78
N GLU A 12 -49.35 -16.11 9.06
CA GLU A 12 -48.42 -16.02 10.19
C GLU A 12 -47.29 -17.07 10.11
N SER A 13 -47.59 -18.33 9.78
CA SER A 13 -46.58 -19.38 9.62
C SER A 13 -45.54 -19.05 8.54
N VAL A 14 -45.93 -18.40 7.44
CA VAL A 14 -45.02 -17.97 6.37
C VAL A 14 -44.13 -16.83 6.86
N VAL A 15 -44.70 -15.89 7.64
CA VAL A 15 -43.95 -14.78 8.24
C VAL A 15 -42.88 -15.29 9.20
N TYR A 16 -43.21 -16.26 10.07
CA TYR A 16 -42.24 -16.90 10.97
C TYR A 16 -41.20 -17.74 10.23
N PHE A 17 -41.60 -18.43 9.15
CA PHE A 17 -40.66 -19.14 8.29
C PHE A 17 -39.62 -18.21 7.66
N ALA A 18 -40.07 -17.10 7.08
CA ALA A 18 -39.19 -16.09 6.49
C ALA A 18 -38.29 -15.43 7.55
N TYR A 19 -38.82 -15.15 8.73
CA TYR A 19 -38.05 -14.61 9.86
C TYR A 19 -36.94 -15.56 10.30
N GLY A 20 -37.26 -16.85 10.50
CA GLY A 20 -36.27 -17.87 10.82
C GLY A 20 -35.19 -17.99 9.74
N GLN A 21 -35.59 -17.92 8.46
CA GLN A 21 -34.66 -17.96 7.33
C GLN A 21 -33.67 -16.78 7.32
N VAL A 22 -34.13 -15.57 7.67
CA VAL A 22 -33.25 -14.39 7.76
C VAL A 22 -32.15 -14.60 8.80
N PHE A 23 -32.50 -15.04 10.01
CA PHE A 23 -31.51 -15.24 11.08
C PHE A 23 -30.60 -16.43 10.81
N PHE A 24 -31.13 -17.52 10.25
CA PHE A 24 -30.33 -18.67 9.85
C PHE A 24 -29.29 -18.27 8.79
N THR A 25 -29.73 -17.58 7.73
CA THR A 25 -28.86 -17.11 6.65
C THR A 25 -27.81 -16.11 7.16
N LEU A 26 -28.21 -15.16 8.00
CA LEU A 26 -27.30 -14.26 8.73
C LEU A 26 -26.22 -15.05 9.45
N GLY A 27 -26.62 -16.07 10.23
CA GLY A 27 -25.71 -16.87 11.02
C GLY A 27 -24.69 -17.63 10.15
N VAL A 28 -25.13 -18.23 9.04
CA VAL A 28 -24.26 -18.91 8.07
C VAL A 28 -23.29 -17.93 7.40
N ILE A 29 -23.76 -16.76 6.94
CA ILE A 29 -22.92 -15.75 6.30
C ILE A 29 -21.83 -15.28 7.27
N ILE A 30 -22.17 -15.02 8.53
CA ILE A 30 -21.20 -14.60 9.54
C ILE A 30 -20.22 -15.74 9.85
N ALA A 31 -20.68 -17.00 9.94
CA ALA A 31 -19.80 -18.14 10.17
C ALA A 31 -18.75 -18.32 9.06
N LEU A 32 -19.16 -18.20 7.80
CA LEU A 32 -18.26 -18.31 6.66
C LEU A 32 -17.21 -17.19 6.65
N ARG A 33 -17.60 -15.97 7.05
CA ARG A 33 -16.70 -14.81 7.12
C ARG A 33 -15.80 -14.81 8.34
N SER A 34 -16.26 -15.39 9.46
CA SER A 34 -15.49 -15.57 10.69
C SER A 34 -14.23 -16.41 10.50
N ARG A 35 -14.13 -17.21 9.42
CA ARG A 35 -12.93 -18.02 9.13
C ARG A 35 -11.77 -17.24 8.53
N LYS A 36 -12.00 -16.02 8.04
CA LYS A 36 -10.92 -15.17 7.53
C LYS A 36 -10.23 -14.45 8.69
N HIS A 37 -8.89 -14.47 8.72
CA HIS A 37 -8.13 -13.72 9.71
C HIS A 37 -8.45 -12.24 9.59
N SER A 38 -8.88 -11.62 10.69
CA SER A 38 -9.06 -10.16 10.80
C SER A 38 -8.37 -9.70 12.06
N ARG A 39 -7.63 -8.60 11.95
CA ARG A 39 -6.93 -7.97 13.09
C ARG A 39 -7.90 -7.28 14.06
N LEU A 40 -9.19 -7.20 13.72
CA LEU A 40 -10.21 -6.59 14.55
C LEU A 40 -10.61 -7.50 15.72
N ALA A 41 -10.66 -6.96 16.94
CA ALA A 41 -11.08 -7.71 18.14
C ALA A 41 -12.47 -8.37 17.96
N LEU A 42 -13.40 -7.67 17.30
CA LEU A 42 -14.73 -8.19 16.93
C LEU A 42 -14.68 -9.56 16.25
N ALA A 43 -13.72 -9.79 15.35
CA ALA A 43 -13.68 -11.00 14.52
C ALA A 43 -13.55 -12.28 15.36
N HIS A 44 -12.86 -12.21 16.49
CA HIS A 44 -12.66 -13.32 17.41
C HIS A 44 -13.97 -13.78 18.09
N HIS A 45 -14.99 -12.92 18.10
CA HIS A 45 -16.26 -13.17 18.78
C HIS A 45 -17.43 -13.41 17.82
N LEU A 46 -17.22 -13.28 16.50
CA LEU A 46 -18.26 -13.50 15.50
C LEU A 46 -18.87 -14.90 15.53
N LYS A 47 -18.12 -15.92 15.99
CA LYS A 47 -18.63 -17.28 16.18
C LYS A 47 -19.88 -17.33 17.08
N TRP A 48 -19.95 -16.46 18.09
CA TRP A 48 -21.11 -16.39 18.99
C TRP A 48 -22.32 -15.77 18.30
N LEU A 49 -22.12 -14.71 17.51
CA LEU A 49 -23.17 -14.08 16.72
C LEU A 49 -23.67 -14.99 15.59
N ALA A 50 -22.76 -15.73 14.94
CA ALA A 50 -23.09 -16.72 13.93
C ALA A 50 -23.93 -17.86 14.51
N ALA A 51 -23.49 -18.44 15.63
CA ALA A 51 -24.22 -19.48 16.35
C ALA A 51 -25.59 -18.96 16.80
N PHE A 52 -25.68 -17.73 17.32
CA PHE A 52 -26.96 -17.09 17.63
C PHE A 52 -27.89 -17.09 16.42
N GLY A 53 -27.44 -16.58 15.26
CA GLY A 53 -28.29 -16.53 14.05
C GLY A 53 -28.82 -17.91 13.64
N ILE A 54 -27.95 -18.93 13.63
CA ILE A 54 -28.32 -20.30 13.27
C ILE A 54 -29.33 -20.88 14.26
N VAL A 55 -29.01 -20.85 15.57
CA VAL A 55 -29.87 -21.43 16.62
C VAL A 55 -31.20 -20.67 16.73
N HIS A 56 -31.17 -19.34 16.59
CA HIS A 56 -32.37 -18.51 16.62
C HIS A 56 -33.27 -18.78 15.40
N GLY A 57 -32.70 -18.95 14.20
CA GLY A 57 -33.47 -19.32 13.02
C GLY A 57 -34.21 -20.65 13.19
N VAL A 58 -33.54 -21.65 13.78
CA VAL A 58 -34.15 -22.96 14.11
C VAL A 58 -35.29 -22.82 15.12
N TYR A 59 -35.13 -21.97 16.14
CA TYR A 59 -36.21 -21.67 17.09
C TYR A 59 -37.47 -21.11 16.39
N GLU A 60 -37.30 -20.15 15.48
CA GLU A 60 -38.43 -19.49 14.81
C GLU A 60 -39.18 -20.42 13.85
N TRP A 61 -38.48 -21.37 13.23
CA TRP A 61 -39.12 -22.42 12.43
C TRP A 61 -40.06 -23.32 13.25
N GLY A 62 -39.86 -23.45 14.56
CA GLY A 62 -40.82 -24.12 15.43
C GLY A 62 -42.23 -23.49 15.35
N HIS A 63 -42.32 -22.16 15.30
CA HIS A 63 -43.61 -21.45 15.15
C HIS A 63 -44.30 -21.72 13.81
N ALA A 64 -43.52 -21.98 12.76
CA ALA A 64 -44.05 -22.27 11.43
C ALA A 64 -44.49 -23.75 11.29
N PHE A 65 -43.70 -24.68 11.80
CA PHE A 65 -43.89 -26.11 11.53
C PHE A 65 -44.67 -26.87 12.60
N PHE A 66 -44.58 -26.50 13.88
CA PHE A 66 -45.24 -27.25 14.95
C PHE A 66 -46.77 -27.27 14.83
N PRO A 67 -47.46 -26.17 14.47
CA PRO A 67 -48.90 -26.21 14.24
C PRO A 67 -49.33 -27.19 13.13
N ILE A 68 -48.46 -27.42 12.14
CA ILE A 68 -48.70 -28.39 11.07
C ILE A 68 -48.56 -29.81 11.60
N GLN A 69 -47.54 -30.06 12.43
CA GLN A 69 -47.25 -31.38 13.02
C GLN A 69 -48.23 -31.79 14.12
N ALA A 70 -48.86 -30.81 14.79
CA ALA A 70 -49.85 -31.06 15.84
C ALA A 70 -51.06 -31.91 15.37
N ARG A 71 -51.30 -32.01 14.06
CA ARG A 71 -52.34 -32.88 13.48
C ARG A 71 -51.93 -34.35 13.38
N TYR A 72 -50.63 -34.65 13.45
CA TYR A 72 -50.07 -35.97 13.17
C TYR A 72 -49.37 -36.61 14.38
N LEU A 73 -48.93 -35.80 15.34
CA LEU A 73 -48.16 -36.24 16.50
C LEU A 73 -49.03 -36.31 17.77
N SER A 74 -48.62 -37.16 18.73
CA SER A 74 -49.27 -37.23 20.04
C SER A 74 -49.07 -35.95 20.85
N ALA A 75 -49.97 -35.69 21.81
CA ALA A 75 -49.87 -34.55 22.72
C ALA A 75 -48.53 -34.52 23.49
N ASP A 76 -48.06 -35.68 23.95
CA ASP A 76 -46.78 -35.81 24.66
C ASP A 76 -45.59 -35.46 23.76
N THR A 77 -45.63 -35.89 22.50
CA THR A 77 -44.57 -35.56 21.53
C THR A 77 -44.56 -34.07 21.21
N MET A 78 -45.75 -33.47 21.07
CA MET A 78 -45.88 -32.01 20.86
C MET A 78 -45.39 -31.21 22.06
N ALA A 79 -45.68 -31.65 23.29
CA ALA A 79 -45.16 -31.04 24.50
C ALA A 79 -43.63 -31.13 24.59
N ALA A 80 -43.05 -32.28 24.22
CA ALA A 80 -41.59 -32.45 24.15
C ALA A 80 -40.94 -31.53 23.10
N LEU A 81 -41.53 -31.42 21.91
CA LEU A 81 -41.05 -30.51 20.86
C LEU A 81 -41.11 -29.05 21.32
N GLU A 82 -42.18 -28.65 21.99
CA GLU A 82 -42.34 -27.29 22.52
C GLU A 82 -41.30 -26.99 23.61
N ALA A 83 -41.01 -27.95 24.49
CA ALA A 83 -39.93 -27.82 25.47
C ALA A 83 -38.55 -27.65 24.77
N VAL A 84 -38.26 -28.45 23.74
CA VAL A 84 -37.03 -28.31 22.93
C VAL A 84 -36.95 -26.94 22.28
N ARG A 85 -38.06 -26.41 21.77
CA ARG A 85 -38.13 -25.08 21.15
C ARG A 85 -37.82 -23.98 22.17
N ILE A 86 -38.37 -24.05 23.39
CA ILE A 86 -38.05 -23.09 24.46
C ILE A 86 -36.58 -23.17 24.86
N MET A 87 -36.02 -24.38 25.01
CA MET A 87 -34.59 -24.54 25.28
C MET A 87 -33.72 -23.96 24.15
N THR A 88 -34.16 -24.10 22.90
CA THR A 88 -33.49 -23.52 21.73
C THR A 88 -33.54 -21.99 21.75
N LEU A 89 -34.65 -21.38 22.17
CA LEU A 89 -34.74 -19.93 22.39
C LEU A 89 -33.71 -19.48 23.41
N VAL A 90 -33.71 -20.08 24.59
CA VAL A 90 -32.83 -19.71 25.71
C VAL A 90 -31.37 -19.86 25.31
N ALA A 91 -31.02 -20.96 24.63
CA ALA A 91 -29.69 -21.18 24.08
C ALA A 91 -29.32 -20.08 23.06
N SER A 92 -30.23 -19.68 22.17
CA SER A 92 -29.98 -18.58 21.23
C SER A 92 -29.71 -17.26 21.96
N LEU A 93 -30.53 -16.90 22.95
CA LEU A 93 -30.38 -15.64 23.69
C LEU A 93 -29.09 -15.62 24.53
N TYR A 94 -28.69 -16.76 25.08
CA TYR A 94 -27.39 -16.92 25.72
C TYR A 94 -26.24 -16.59 24.77
N LEU A 95 -26.27 -17.09 23.53
CA LEU A 95 -25.24 -16.82 22.53
C LEU A 95 -25.17 -15.33 22.19
N LEU A 96 -26.32 -14.66 22.09
CA LEU A 96 -26.39 -13.21 21.87
C LEU A 96 -25.83 -12.43 23.07
N LEU A 97 -26.17 -12.82 24.30
CA LEU A 97 -25.64 -12.20 25.52
C LEU A 97 -24.13 -12.38 25.63
N GLN A 98 -23.64 -13.60 25.36
CA GLN A 98 -22.22 -13.91 25.35
C GLN A 98 -21.48 -13.08 24.31
N PHE A 99 -22.04 -12.94 23.10
CA PHE A 99 -21.50 -12.05 22.07
C PHE A 99 -21.44 -10.60 22.55
N GLY A 100 -22.56 -10.07 23.06
CA GLY A 100 -22.70 -8.68 23.50
C GLY A 100 -21.72 -8.30 24.62
N LEU A 101 -21.52 -9.18 25.60
CA LEU A 101 -20.56 -8.95 26.69
C LEU A 101 -19.11 -8.90 26.20
N LEU A 102 -18.72 -9.85 25.35
CA LEU A 102 -17.34 -9.94 24.86
C LEU A 102 -16.95 -8.73 24.01
N ILE A 103 -17.87 -8.24 23.19
CA ILE A 103 -17.62 -7.03 22.38
C ILE A 103 -17.69 -5.74 23.21
N ALA A 104 -18.57 -5.66 24.22
CA ALA A 104 -18.68 -4.49 25.10
C ALA A 104 -17.45 -4.32 26.00
N PHE A 105 -16.88 -5.43 26.47
CA PHE A 105 -15.80 -5.46 27.46
C PHE A 105 -14.62 -6.35 27.02
N PRO A 106 -13.79 -5.88 26.07
CA PRO A 106 -12.56 -6.58 25.69
C PRO A 106 -11.50 -6.40 26.80
N ALA A 107 -11.59 -7.16 27.90
CA ALA A 107 -10.66 -7.09 29.03
C ALA A 107 -9.50 -8.09 28.85
N ARG A 108 -8.24 -7.67 29.08
CA ARG A 108 -7.06 -8.53 28.89
C ARG A 108 -6.72 -9.47 30.06
N ARG A 109 -7.21 -9.22 31.29
CA ARG A 109 -6.71 -9.91 32.51
C ARG A 109 -7.67 -10.96 33.11
N HIS A 110 -8.99 -10.85 32.88
CA HIS A 110 -9.99 -11.77 33.47
C HIS A 110 -11.15 -12.10 32.51
N VAL A 111 -10.85 -12.49 31.26
CA VAL A 111 -11.87 -12.87 30.24
C VAL A 111 -12.79 -14.00 30.72
N TRP A 112 -12.28 -14.92 31.54
CA TRP A 112 -13.05 -16.05 32.05
C TRP A 112 -14.30 -15.63 32.85
N LEU A 113 -14.25 -14.51 33.59
CA LEU A 113 -15.40 -13.99 34.34
C LEU A 113 -16.53 -13.53 33.40
N LEU A 114 -16.20 -13.00 32.22
CA LEU A 114 -17.19 -12.58 31.22
C LEU A 114 -17.89 -13.77 30.55
N HIS A 115 -17.30 -14.96 30.60
CA HIS A 115 -17.96 -16.20 30.17
C HIS A 115 -18.90 -16.78 31.24
N LEU A 116 -18.69 -16.45 32.52
CA LEU A 116 -19.55 -16.87 33.63
C LEU A 116 -20.80 -16.00 33.78
N LEU A 117 -20.72 -14.70 33.45
CA LEU A 117 -21.84 -13.78 33.63
C LEU A 117 -23.13 -14.23 32.90
N PRO A 118 -23.09 -14.69 31.64
CA PRO A 118 -24.28 -15.24 30.97
C PRO A 118 -24.88 -16.44 31.69
N VAL A 119 -24.05 -17.28 32.30
CA VAL A 119 -24.52 -18.44 33.08
C VAL A 119 -25.25 -17.97 34.33
N VAL A 120 -24.71 -16.97 35.05
CA VAL A 120 -25.37 -16.39 36.23
C VAL A 120 -26.72 -15.76 35.86
N VAL A 121 -26.77 -15.02 34.75
CA VAL A 121 -28.02 -14.41 34.25
C VAL A 121 -29.04 -15.49 33.85
N LEU A 122 -28.61 -16.57 33.22
CA LEU A 122 -29.47 -17.71 32.90
C LEU A 122 -30.00 -18.42 34.15
N LEU A 123 -29.17 -18.64 35.16
CA LEU A 123 -29.59 -19.25 36.43
C LEU A 123 -30.60 -18.37 37.17
N ALA A 124 -30.39 -17.05 37.16
CA ALA A 124 -31.34 -16.09 37.71
C ALA A 124 -32.68 -16.11 36.96
N TRP A 125 -32.64 -16.16 35.61
CA TRP A 125 -33.84 -16.33 34.79
C TRP A 125 -34.57 -17.65 35.08
N LEU A 126 -33.83 -18.76 35.19
CA LEU A 126 -34.40 -20.08 35.48
C LEU A 126 -35.09 -20.08 36.86
N GLY A 127 -34.41 -19.55 37.88
CA GLY A 127 -34.98 -19.42 39.22
C GLY A 127 -36.22 -18.54 39.25
N LEU A 128 -36.20 -17.39 38.55
CA LEU A 128 -37.36 -16.51 38.46
C LEU A 128 -38.53 -17.18 37.72
N SER A 129 -38.25 -17.91 36.62
CA SER A 129 -39.27 -18.60 35.84
C SER A 129 -39.96 -19.69 36.66
N ILE A 130 -39.18 -20.51 37.39
CA ILE A 130 -39.72 -21.53 38.31
C ILE A 130 -40.57 -20.86 39.40
N ALA A 131 -40.09 -19.76 39.99
CA ALA A 131 -40.82 -19.05 41.02
C ALA A 131 -42.15 -18.47 40.51
N THR A 132 -42.16 -17.87 39.31
CA THR A 132 -43.39 -17.32 38.71
C THR A 132 -44.38 -18.41 38.34
N GLU A 133 -43.92 -19.54 37.79
CA GLU A 133 -44.79 -20.68 37.46
C GLU A 133 -45.40 -21.28 38.72
N ALA A 134 -44.62 -21.46 39.80
CA ALA A 134 -45.13 -21.96 41.08
C ALA A 134 -46.25 -21.06 41.66
N ILE A 135 -46.11 -19.74 41.54
CA ILE A 135 -47.12 -18.78 42.02
C ILE A 135 -48.41 -18.88 41.18
N VAL A 136 -48.29 -19.01 39.86
CA VAL A 136 -49.44 -19.09 38.94
C VAL A 136 -50.19 -20.41 39.09
N VAL A 137 -49.49 -21.53 39.20
CA VAL A 137 -50.09 -22.85 39.49
C VAL A 137 -50.82 -22.83 40.84
N THR A 138 -50.31 -22.09 41.83
CA THR A 138 -50.98 -21.95 43.14
C THR A 138 -52.23 -21.06 43.06
N ARG A 139 -52.29 -20.11 42.11
CA ARG A 139 -53.39 -19.13 41.98
C ARG A 139 -54.44 -19.48 40.91
N SER A 140 -54.19 -20.45 40.03
CA SER A 140 -55.07 -20.80 38.92
C SER A 140 -55.25 -22.32 38.80
N THR A 141 -56.42 -22.78 38.34
CA THR A 141 -56.71 -24.20 38.05
C THR A 141 -56.14 -24.69 36.71
N VAL A 142 -55.35 -23.85 36.04
CA VAL A 142 -54.77 -24.13 34.73
C VAL A 142 -53.38 -24.74 34.95
N GLY A 143 -53.07 -25.84 34.25
CA GLY A 143 -51.78 -26.52 34.36
C GLY A 143 -50.58 -25.66 33.96
N LEU A 144 -49.36 -26.21 34.12
CA LEU A 144 -48.09 -25.54 33.76
C LEU A 144 -48.14 -24.98 32.32
N GLN A 145 -48.32 -23.66 32.21
CA GLN A 145 -48.22 -22.94 30.95
C GLN A 145 -46.85 -22.24 30.91
N PHE A 146 -45.98 -22.69 30.00
CA PHE A 146 -44.66 -22.12 29.73
C PHE A 146 -44.56 -20.74 29.01
N PRO A 147 -45.63 -20.02 28.56
CA PRO A 147 -45.48 -18.73 27.87
C PRO A 147 -44.68 -17.69 28.67
N GLN A 148 -44.86 -17.65 29.99
CA GLN A 148 -44.25 -16.65 30.88
C GLN A 148 -42.72 -16.75 30.95
N SER A 149 -42.17 -17.97 30.85
CA SER A 149 -40.74 -18.21 30.87
C SER A 149 -40.03 -17.67 29.61
N THR A 150 -40.69 -17.77 28.45
CA THR A 150 -40.14 -17.30 27.16
C THR A 150 -40.00 -15.78 27.10
N ASP A 151 -40.95 -15.11 27.72
CA ASP A 151 -41.08 -13.67 27.77
C ASP A 151 -40.03 -13.08 28.74
N LEU A 152 -39.92 -13.64 29.94
CA LEU A 152 -38.82 -13.32 30.87
C LEU A 152 -37.43 -13.53 30.24
N ALA A 153 -37.25 -14.59 29.42
CA ALA A 153 -35.98 -14.84 28.73
C ALA A 153 -35.63 -13.72 27.75
N ARG A 154 -36.62 -13.26 26.96
CA ARG A 154 -36.44 -12.18 25.98
C ARG A 154 -36.06 -10.85 26.64
N ILE A 155 -36.63 -10.50 27.78
CA ILE A 155 -36.26 -9.28 28.51
C ILE A 155 -34.93 -9.44 29.25
N MET A 156 -34.79 -10.45 30.10
CA MET A 156 -33.61 -10.54 30.96
C MET A 156 -32.34 -10.86 30.16
N VAL A 157 -32.46 -11.77 29.19
CA VAL A 157 -31.32 -12.27 28.41
C VAL A 157 -31.24 -11.58 27.07
N GLY A 158 -32.34 -11.56 26.31
CA GLY A 158 -32.37 -11.05 24.93
C GLY A 158 -32.13 -9.55 24.82
N PHE A 159 -32.89 -8.72 25.54
CA PHE A 159 -32.72 -7.27 25.55
C PHE A 159 -31.31 -6.90 26.04
N THR A 160 -30.88 -7.46 27.16
CA THR A 160 -29.54 -7.21 27.72
C THR A 160 -28.44 -7.57 26.73
N GLY A 161 -28.53 -8.74 26.10
CA GLY A 161 -27.56 -9.18 25.10
C GLY A 161 -27.51 -8.27 23.87
N ALA A 162 -28.66 -7.89 23.34
CA ALA A 162 -28.77 -6.98 22.19
C ALA A 162 -28.30 -5.55 22.53
N ALA A 163 -28.63 -5.04 23.71
CA ALA A 163 -28.19 -3.72 24.18
C ALA A 163 -26.67 -3.68 24.38
N LEU A 164 -26.08 -4.73 24.96
CA LEU A 164 -24.63 -4.85 25.10
C LEU A 164 -23.94 -4.99 23.73
N ALA A 165 -24.52 -5.76 22.80
CA ALA A 165 -24.02 -5.84 21.43
C ALA A 165 -24.06 -4.46 20.73
N SER A 166 -25.13 -3.70 20.90
CA SER A 166 -25.25 -2.32 20.40
C SER A 166 -24.14 -1.43 20.97
N PHE A 167 -23.97 -1.42 22.30
CA PHE A 167 -22.94 -0.63 22.97
C PHE A 167 -21.52 -1.04 22.51
N GLY A 168 -21.24 -2.34 22.43
CA GLY A 168 -19.94 -2.84 21.98
C GLY A 168 -19.66 -2.50 20.52
N MET A 169 -20.67 -2.48 19.65
CA MET A 169 -20.52 -2.01 18.27
C MET A 169 -20.21 -0.52 18.19
N VAL A 170 -20.80 0.33 19.04
CA VAL A 170 -20.41 1.76 19.14
C VAL A 170 -18.95 1.90 19.56
N ARG A 171 -18.48 1.11 20.54
CA ARG A 171 -17.06 1.07 20.91
C ARG A 171 -16.18 0.65 19.73
N GLN A 172 -16.56 -0.40 19.03
CA GLN A 172 -15.81 -0.90 17.88
C GLN A 172 -15.72 0.16 16.78
N ALA A 173 -16.81 0.88 16.53
CA ALA A 173 -16.82 2.00 15.59
C ALA A 173 -15.84 3.12 16.00
N ARG A 174 -15.74 3.44 17.29
CA ARG A 174 -14.76 4.43 17.77
C ARG A 174 -13.32 3.96 17.59
N VAL A 175 -13.04 2.69 17.87
CA VAL A 175 -11.71 2.09 17.65
C VAL A 175 -11.33 2.16 16.17
N VAL A 176 -12.24 1.79 15.28
CA VAL A 176 -12.01 1.85 13.83
C VAL A 176 -11.84 3.29 13.34
N ALA A 177 -12.65 4.24 13.84
CA ALA A 177 -12.54 5.64 13.48
C ALA A 177 -11.19 6.28 13.89
N ASN A 178 -10.55 5.76 14.94
CA ASN A 178 -9.25 6.23 15.41
C ASN A 178 -8.07 5.57 14.67
N LEU A 179 -8.25 4.36 14.15
CA LEU A 179 -7.19 3.58 13.50
C LEU A 179 -7.23 3.64 11.97
N GLY A 180 -8.35 4.06 11.39
CA GLY A 180 -8.56 4.01 9.95
C GLY A 180 -9.66 4.95 9.46
N PRO A 181 -10.06 4.79 8.18
CA PRO A 181 -11.02 5.68 7.54
C PRO A 181 -12.38 5.73 8.25
N GLN A 182 -12.89 6.95 8.43
CA GLN A 182 -14.16 7.19 9.13
C GLN A 182 -15.36 6.49 8.49
N HIS A 183 -15.30 6.23 7.18
CA HIS A 183 -16.38 5.57 6.45
C HIS A 183 -16.56 4.10 6.88
N ILE A 184 -15.51 3.42 7.37
CA ILE A 184 -15.63 2.04 7.88
C ILE A 184 -16.41 2.04 9.21
N ALA A 185 -16.12 3.01 10.07
CA ALA A 185 -16.79 3.16 11.36
C ALA A 185 -18.31 3.32 11.23
N TRP A 186 -18.79 3.85 10.10
CA TRP A 186 -20.21 3.97 9.80
C TRP A 186 -20.93 2.61 9.80
N TYR A 187 -20.34 1.56 9.21
CA TYR A 187 -20.96 0.24 9.18
C TYR A 187 -21.14 -0.36 10.57
N PHE A 188 -20.20 -0.11 11.48
CA PHE A 188 -20.30 -0.54 12.88
C PHE A 188 -21.32 0.30 13.67
N ARG A 189 -21.44 1.61 13.39
CA ARG A 189 -22.52 2.44 13.96
C ARG A 189 -23.90 1.99 13.46
N TRP A 190 -23.99 1.63 12.19
CA TRP A 190 -25.20 1.06 11.61
C TRP A 190 -25.59 -0.26 12.29
N ALA A 191 -24.64 -1.19 12.42
CA ALA A 191 -24.86 -2.42 13.17
C ALA A 191 -25.29 -2.14 14.62
N ALA A 192 -24.68 -1.16 15.28
CA ALA A 192 -25.08 -0.75 16.63
C ALA A 192 -26.54 -0.28 16.69
N LEU A 193 -26.97 0.54 15.73
CA LEU A 193 -28.34 1.02 15.63
C LEU A 193 -29.31 -0.16 15.40
N CYS A 194 -28.97 -1.09 14.52
CA CYS A 194 -29.80 -2.27 14.27
C CYS A 194 -29.88 -3.21 15.49
N PHE A 195 -28.79 -3.39 16.25
CA PHE A 195 -28.83 -4.13 17.53
C PHE A 195 -29.69 -3.42 18.58
N GLY A 196 -29.61 -2.09 18.68
CA GLY A 196 -30.45 -1.31 19.59
C GLY A 196 -31.93 -1.41 19.22
N PHE A 197 -32.24 -1.31 17.93
CA PHE A 197 -33.59 -1.52 17.41
C PHE A 197 -34.07 -2.96 17.65
N TYR A 198 -33.22 -3.96 17.43
CA TYR A 198 -33.53 -5.35 17.76
C TYR A 198 -33.80 -5.54 19.25
N ALA A 199 -33.03 -4.91 20.15
CA ALA A 199 -33.26 -4.97 21.59
C ALA A 199 -34.67 -4.46 21.96
N ILE A 200 -35.11 -3.37 21.34
CA ILE A 200 -36.44 -2.80 21.55
C ILE A 200 -37.53 -3.74 21.01
N VAL A 201 -37.42 -4.19 19.76
CA VAL A 201 -38.47 -4.99 19.10
C VAL A 201 -38.55 -6.44 19.61
N ALA A 202 -37.41 -7.06 19.90
CA ALA A 202 -37.33 -8.45 20.37
C ALA A 202 -37.36 -8.58 21.89
N GLY A 203 -36.94 -7.54 22.63
CA GLY A 203 -36.92 -7.52 24.08
C GLY A 203 -38.12 -6.81 24.71
N LEU A 204 -38.41 -5.56 24.32
CA LEU A 204 -39.41 -4.70 24.97
C LEU A 204 -40.82 -4.80 24.37
N ILE A 205 -40.94 -4.92 23.04
CA ILE A 205 -42.24 -4.96 22.32
C ILE A 205 -42.79 -6.39 22.21
N ALA A 206 -42.04 -7.37 22.68
CA ALA A 206 -42.26 -8.77 22.37
C ALA A 206 -43.26 -9.48 23.29
N SER A 207 -44.54 -9.08 23.33
CA SER A 207 -45.68 -10.02 23.34
C SER A 207 -47.03 -9.27 23.42
N ARG A 208 -47.99 -9.72 22.58
CA ARG A 208 -49.43 -9.38 22.67
C ARG A 208 -50.22 -10.39 23.51
N GLY A 209 -49.56 -11.27 24.27
CA GLY A 209 -50.22 -12.35 25.00
C GLY A 209 -49.63 -12.54 26.38
N GLU A 210 -50.41 -12.16 27.40
CA GLU A 210 -50.41 -12.80 28.72
C GLU A 210 -49.08 -12.80 29.49
N TRP A 211 -48.64 -11.61 29.94
CA TRP A 211 -47.51 -11.48 30.87
C TRP A 211 -47.92 -11.63 32.34
N VAL A 212 -46.89 -11.82 33.18
CA VAL A 212 -46.86 -12.03 34.64
C VAL A 212 -47.59 -10.95 35.48
N ALA A 213 -47.72 -9.72 34.98
CA ALA A 213 -48.16 -8.57 35.78
C ALA A 213 -49.64 -8.58 36.26
N PRO A 214 -50.65 -9.04 35.48
CA PRO A 214 -52.00 -9.19 35.98
C PRO A 214 -52.10 -10.26 37.07
N ALA A 215 -51.26 -11.31 37.00
CA ALA A 215 -51.27 -12.41 37.97
C ALA A 215 -50.49 -12.10 39.26
N LEU A 216 -49.42 -11.30 39.20
CA LEU A 216 -48.54 -10.98 40.35
C LEU A 216 -48.76 -9.58 40.96
N LEU A 217 -49.10 -8.57 40.17
CA LEU A 217 -49.17 -7.16 40.58
C LEU A 217 -50.56 -6.51 40.41
N GLY A 218 -51.55 -7.24 39.87
CA GLY A 218 -52.93 -6.75 39.74
C GLY A 218 -53.11 -5.53 38.83
N GLY A 219 -52.14 -5.24 37.94
CA GLY A 219 -52.12 -4.05 37.09
C GLY A 219 -51.55 -4.29 35.70
N VAL A 220 -51.75 -3.32 34.80
CA VAL A 220 -51.22 -3.36 33.42
C VAL A 220 -49.74 -2.99 33.43
N TRP A 221 -48.92 -3.70 32.65
CA TRP A 221 -47.49 -3.40 32.52
C TRP A 221 -47.26 -1.92 32.10
N PRO A 222 -46.32 -1.17 32.71
CA PRO A 222 -46.14 0.27 32.43
C PRO A 222 -45.85 0.59 30.95
N LEU A 223 -45.29 -0.38 30.22
CA LEU A 223 -44.95 -0.25 28.81
C LEU A 223 -45.89 -1.01 27.87
N SER A 224 -47.00 -1.57 28.38
CA SER A 224 -48.04 -2.23 27.57
C SER A 224 -48.56 -1.31 26.46
N GLY A 225 -48.81 -0.05 26.80
CA GLY A 225 -49.21 1.00 25.87
C GLY A 225 -48.13 1.42 24.86
N LEU A 226 -46.88 0.95 24.96
CA LEU A 226 -45.89 1.15 23.89
C LEU A 226 -46.26 0.34 22.64
N SER A 227 -46.94 -0.81 22.81
CA SER A 227 -47.47 -1.57 21.67
C SER A 227 -48.67 -0.88 21.00
N ASP A 228 -49.27 0.09 21.70
CA ASP A 228 -50.43 0.91 21.28
C ASP A 228 -50.06 2.38 21.00
N LEU A 229 -48.77 2.77 21.12
CA LEU A 229 -48.29 4.13 20.87
C LEU A 229 -48.58 4.55 19.41
N PRO A 230 -48.97 5.82 19.12
CA PRO A 230 -49.26 6.27 17.75
C PRO A 230 -48.09 6.20 16.76
N LEU A 231 -46.85 6.09 17.23
CA LEU A 231 -45.68 5.75 16.40
C LEU A 231 -45.80 4.33 15.81
N PHE A 232 -46.43 3.43 16.56
CA PHE A 232 -46.96 2.13 16.15
C PHE A 232 -48.49 2.19 15.90
N GLY A 233 -49.06 3.36 15.65
CA GLY A 233 -50.46 3.57 15.27
C GLY A 233 -50.59 4.08 13.84
N GLY A 234 -49.62 4.85 13.35
CA GLY A 234 -49.44 5.18 11.93
C GLY A 234 -48.66 4.12 11.13
N ILE A 235 -47.83 3.31 11.82
CA ILE A 235 -47.07 2.15 11.29
C ILE A 235 -47.66 0.82 11.85
N GLY A 236 -48.83 0.90 12.50
CA GLY A 236 -49.36 -0.03 13.51
C GLY A 236 -49.86 -1.40 13.11
N THR A 237 -49.27 -2.00 12.09
CA THR A 237 -49.81 -3.22 11.50
C THR A 237 -48.74 -4.20 11.03
N ILE A 238 -47.46 -3.80 11.02
CA ILE A 238 -46.35 -4.67 10.65
C ILE A 238 -46.11 -5.71 11.77
N PRO A 239 -46.14 -7.03 11.48
CA PRO A 239 -45.86 -8.07 12.46
C PRO A 239 -44.46 -7.92 13.07
N ALA A 240 -44.30 -8.13 14.38
CA ALA A 240 -43.02 -8.06 15.06
C ALA A 240 -41.90 -8.92 14.41
N PRO A 241 -42.16 -10.14 13.90
CA PRO A 241 -41.15 -10.92 13.17
C PRO A 241 -40.58 -10.20 11.94
N VAL A 242 -41.38 -9.37 11.26
CA VAL A 242 -40.92 -8.57 10.11
C VAL A 242 -39.95 -7.48 10.56
N LEU A 243 -40.27 -6.76 11.64
CA LEU A 243 -39.37 -5.74 12.19
C LEU A 243 -38.06 -6.34 12.70
N ARG A 244 -38.11 -7.52 13.34
CA ARG A 244 -36.92 -8.26 13.76
C ARG A 244 -36.10 -8.75 12.56
N SER A 245 -36.76 -9.18 11.49
CA SER A 245 -36.10 -9.56 10.23
C SER A 245 -35.33 -8.38 9.63
N ILE A 246 -35.94 -7.19 9.59
CA ILE A 246 -35.28 -5.95 9.13
C ILE A 246 -34.05 -5.64 9.99
N ALA A 247 -34.18 -5.76 11.31
CA ALA A 247 -33.06 -5.57 12.23
C ALA A 247 -31.94 -6.58 11.99
N GLY A 248 -32.27 -7.87 11.81
CA GLY A 248 -31.34 -8.95 11.52
C GLY A 248 -30.58 -8.73 10.21
N LEU A 249 -31.27 -8.33 9.14
CA LEU A 249 -30.65 -7.97 7.86
C LEU A 249 -29.72 -6.76 7.99
N GLY A 250 -30.13 -5.74 8.75
CA GLY A 250 -29.32 -4.56 9.03
C GLY A 250 -28.05 -4.88 9.82
N ILE A 251 -28.15 -5.76 10.84
CA ILE A 251 -27.01 -6.31 11.58
C ILE A 251 -26.08 -7.05 10.61
N ALA A 252 -26.62 -7.93 9.76
CA ALA A 252 -25.86 -8.66 8.74
C ALA A 252 -25.03 -7.71 7.91
N PHE A 253 -25.71 -6.73 7.31
CA PHE A 253 -25.11 -5.75 6.42
C PHE A 253 -23.99 -4.97 7.12
N GLY A 254 -24.27 -4.39 8.29
CA GLY A 254 -23.29 -3.59 9.02
C GLY A 254 -22.05 -4.39 9.45
N VAL A 255 -22.25 -5.58 10.01
CA VAL A 255 -21.14 -6.44 10.45
C VAL A 255 -20.33 -6.95 9.25
N VAL A 256 -21.00 -7.49 8.24
CA VAL A 256 -20.36 -8.09 7.07
C VAL A 256 -19.61 -7.06 6.24
N ARG A 257 -20.27 -5.95 5.88
CA ARG A 257 -19.63 -4.89 5.08
C ARG A 257 -18.55 -4.17 5.87
N GLY A 258 -18.78 -3.90 7.16
CA GLY A 258 -17.77 -3.29 8.02
C GLY A 258 -16.48 -4.11 8.09
N LEU A 259 -16.59 -5.44 8.19
CA LEU A 259 -15.41 -6.32 8.18
C LEU A 259 -14.76 -6.43 6.80
N GLU A 260 -15.54 -6.52 5.73
CA GLU A 260 -15.03 -6.66 4.37
C GLU A 260 -14.22 -5.44 3.93
N VAL A 261 -14.79 -4.24 4.11
CA VAL A 261 -14.13 -2.99 3.75
C VAL A 261 -12.87 -2.81 4.61
N PHE A 262 -12.94 -3.12 5.90
CA PHE A 262 -11.78 -3.05 6.79
C PHE A 262 -10.64 -3.97 6.35
N GLN A 263 -10.94 -5.20 5.94
CA GLN A 263 -9.93 -6.15 5.44
C GLN A 263 -9.29 -5.63 4.16
N LEU A 264 -10.11 -5.30 3.16
CA LEU A 264 -9.63 -4.81 1.86
C LEU A 264 -8.73 -3.59 2.00
N GLU A 265 -9.11 -2.65 2.85
CA GLU A 265 -8.35 -1.42 3.03
C GLU A 265 -7.06 -1.64 3.84
N THR A 266 -7.09 -2.51 4.85
CA THR A 266 -5.88 -2.89 5.59
C THR A 266 -4.87 -3.60 4.68
N ASP A 267 -5.34 -4.51 3.83
CA ASP A 267 -4.47 -5.24 2.89
C ASP A 267 -3.86 -4.28 1.87
N ARG A 268 -4.66 -3.36 1.30
CA ARG A 268 -4.17 -2.32 0.40
C ARG A 268 -3.11 -1.41 1.05
N TYR A 269 -3.33 -1.00 2.30
CA TYR A 269 -2.35 -0.17 3.03
C TYR A 269 -1.02 -0.89 3.26
N ILE A 270 -1.04 -2.21 3.47
CA ILE A 270 0.19 -3.00 3.62
C ILE A 270 0.93 -3.07 2.28
N GLU A 271 0.23 -3.37 1.19
CA GLU A 271 0.82 -3.44 -0.15
C GLU A 271 1.47 -2.12 -0.59
N GLU A 272 0.77 -0.98 -0.39
CA GLU A 272 1.30 0.34 -0.74
C GLU A 272 2.56 0.69 0.06
N ARG A 273 2.59 0.33 1.35
CA ARG A 273 3.74 0.55 2.20
C ARG A 273 4.93 -0.31 1.79
N ASP A 274 4.70 -1.59 1.50
CA ASP A 274 5.75 -2.51 1.05
C ASP A 274 6.34 -2.04 -0.29
N GLU A 275 5.51 -1.51 -1.20
CA GLU A 275 5.98 -0.92 -2.45
C GLU A 275 6.84 0.32 -2.22
N LEU A 276 6.45 1.20 -1.29
CA LEU A 276 7.21 2.40 -0.93
C LEU A 276 8.57 2.02 -0.32
N GLU A 277 8.59 1.12 0.67
CA GLU A 277 9.82 0.63 1.29
C GLU A 277 10.77 0.00 0.24
N ARG A 278 10.22 -0.74 -0.74
CA ARG A 278 11.00 -1.29 -1.85
C ARG A 278 11.58 -0.19 -2.75
N LYS A 279 10.79 0.84 -3.10
CA LYS A 279 11.26 1.98 -3.91
C LYS A 279 12.35 2.77 -3.16
N GLU A 280 12.20 2.98 -1.86
CA GLU A 280 13.21 3.63 -1.02
C GLU A 280 14.50 2.80 -0.94
N GLY A 281 14.39 1.48 -0.76
CA GLY A 281 15.53 0.57 -0.77
C GLY A 281 16.32 0.61 -2.09
N VAL A 282 15.62 0.60 -3.23
CA VAL A 282 16.26 0.75 -4.55
C VAL A 282 16.93 2.12 -4.69
N ARG A 283 16.27 3.21 -4.27
CA ARG A 283 16.86 4.56 -4.30
C ARG A 283 18.12 4.66 -3.43
N ALA A 284 18.08 4.13 -2.21
CA ALA A 284 19.23 4.13 -1.32
C ALA A 284 20.41 3.34 -1.91
N HIS A 285 20.14 2.18 -2.52
CA HIS A 285 21.16 1.38 -3.20
C HIS A 285 21.79 2.12 -4.40
N LEU A 286 20.97 2.75 -5.24
CA LEU A 286 21.47 3.56 -6.37
C LEU A 286 22.30 4.76 -5.90
N PHE A 287 21.85 5.45 -4.85
CA PHE A 287 22.58 6.57 -4.26
C PHE A 287 23.95 6.13 -3.72
N ALA A 288 24.00 5.01 -2.99
CA ALA A 288 25.27 4.45 -2.49
C ALA A 288 26.23 4.10 -3.64
N ARG A 289 25.72 3.57 -4.77
CA ARG A 289 26.52 3.26 -5.95
C ARG A 289 27.09 4.52 -6.62
N VAL A 290 26.31 5.59 -6.73
CA VAL A 290 26.76 6.88 -7.27
C VAL A 290 27.84 7.50 -6.39
N VAL A 291 27.63 7.55 -5.08
CA VAL A 291 28.62 8.09 -4.12
C VAL A 291 29.90 7.25 -4.14
N GLY A 292 29.77 5.92 -4.18
CA GLY A 292 30.91 5.01 -4.29
C GLY A 292 31.75 5.26 -5.55
N ALA A 293 31.09 5.38 -6.71
CA ALA A 293 31.75 5.69 -7.96
C ALA A 293 32.46 7.07 -7.94
N GLN A 294 31.84 8.08 -7.33
CA GLN A 294 32.45 9.41 -7.19
C GLN A 294 33.71 9.37 -6.32
N GLU A 295 33.69 8.63 -5.20
CA GLU A 295 34.85 8.50 -4.31
C GLU A 295 35.99 7.69 -4.96
N GLU A 296 35.67 6.65 -5.72
CA GLU A 296 36.67 5.91 -6.50
C GLU A 296 37.34 6.79 -7.54
N GLU A 297 36.57 7.60 -8.27
CA GLU A 297 37.10 8.54 -9.26
C GLU A 297 37.99 9.61 -8.61
N ARG A 298 37.57 10.15 -7.46
CA ARG A 298 38.40 11.11 -6.70
C ARG A 298 39.71 10.48 -6.24
N LYS A 299 39.69 9.22 -5.78
CA LYS A 299 40.90 8.48 -5.40
C LYS A 299 41.78 8.13 -6.59
N ARG A 300 41.19 7.88 -7.77
CA ARG A 300 41.92 7.65 -9.01
C ARG A 300 42.69 8.92 -9.40
N VAL A 301 41.99 10.05 -9.50
CA VAL A 301 42.56 11.37 -9.83
C VAL A 301 43.67 11.76 -8.84
N ALA A 302 43.46 11.56 -7.54
CA ALA A 302 44.47 11.88 -6.53
C ALA A 302 45.75 11.03 -6.68
N ARG A 303 45.63 9.74 -7.01
CA ARG A 303 46.77 8.86 -7.27
C ARG A 303 47.52 9.23 -8.55
N GLU A 304 46.78 9.46 -9.64
CA GLU A 304 47.35 9.84 -10.93
C GLU A 304 48.13 11.16 -10.82
N LEU A 305 47.57 12.15 -10.10
CA LEU A 305 48.29 13.37 -9.76
C LEU A 305 49.51 13.09 -8.88
N HIS A 306 49.38 12.34 -7.78
CA HIS A 306 50.50 12.15 -6.86
C HIS A 306 51.68 11.38 -7.48
N ASP A 307 51.41 10.28 -8.17
CA ASP A 307 52.44 9.37 -8.66
C ASP A 307 53.15 9.94 -9.89
N GLU A 308 52.41 10.44 -10.89
CA GLU A 308 53.02 10.88 -12.15
C GLU A 308 53.58 12.31 -12.04
N THR A 309 52.82 13.23 -11.44
CA THR A 309 53.25 14.64 -11.37
C THR A 309 54.24 14.88 -10.23
N GLY A 310 54.08 14.17 -9.10
CA GLY A 310 54.98 14.27 -7.97
C GLY A 310 56.39 13.77 -8.31
N GLN A 311 56.50 12.60 -8.94
CA GLN A 311 57.79 12.05 -9.36
C GLN A 311 58.49 12.92 -10.39
N SER A 312 57.73 13.43 -11.38
CA SER A 312 58.30 14.27 -12.43
C SER A 312 58.78 15.63 -11.89
N LEU A 313 58.06 16.23 -10.93
CA LEU A 313 58.52 17.44 -10.23
C LEU A 313 59.76 17.18 -9.37
N SER A 314 59.88 16.02 -8.71
CA SER A 314 61.12 15.64 -8.01
C SER A 314 62.31 15.53 -8.98
N ALA A 315 62.11 14.94 -10.16
CA ALA A 315 63.15 14.87 -11.19
C ALA A 315 63.58 16.27 -11.68
N VAL A 316 62.63 17.19 -11.87
CA VAL A 316 62.91 18.60 -12.21
C VAL A 316 63.75 19.27 -11.12
N ILE A 317 63.37 19.12 -9.84
CA ILE A 317 64.12 19.71 -8.71
C ILE A 317 65.54 19.16 -8.65
N MET A 318 65.72 17.84 -8.77
CA MET A 318 67.04 17.20 -8.74
C MET A 318 67.92 17.65 -9.91
N GLY A 319 67.36 17.72 -11.12
CA GLY A 319 68.09 18.16 -12.29
C GLY A 319 68.50 19.64 -12.22
N LEU A 320 67.65 20.52 -11.66
CA LEU A 320 68.02 21.92 -11.40
C LEU A 320 69.18 22.03 -10.41
N SER A 321 69.18 21.23 -9.33
CA SER A 321 70.30 21.19 -8.39
C SER A 321 71.60 20.69 -9.05
N ALA A 322 71.52 19.65 -9.89
CA ALA A 322 72.67 19.13 -10.63
C ALA A 322 73.24 20.14 -11.64
N ALA A 323 72.35 20.87 -12.35
CA ALA A 323 72.76 21.94 -13.25
C ALA A 323 73.45 23.08 -12.50
N ALA A 324 72.93 23.49 -11.33
CA ALA A 324 73.52 24.54 -10.50
C ALA A 324 74.92 24.16 -9.98
N GLU A 325 75.15 22.88 -9.66
CA GLU A 325 76.47 22.39 -9.23
C GLU A 325 77.46 22.22 -10.39
N ALA A 326 76.97 21.88 -11.59
CA ALA A 326 77.79 21.75 -12.80
C ALA A 326 78.20 23.10 -13.40
N LEU A 327 77.36 24.14 -13.27
CA LEU A 327 77.53 25.44 -13.91
C LEU A 327 78.92 26.10 -13.71
N PRO A 328 79.53 26.08 -12.50
CA PRO A 328 80.85 26.67 -12.28
C PRO A 328 82.01 25.85 -12.87
N ARG A 329 81.78 24.57 -13.17
CA ARG A 329 82.81 23.61 -13.59
C ARG A 329 82.77 23.33 -15.10
N ASP A 330 81.57 23.23 -15.66
CA ASP A 330 81.32 22.88 -17.06
C ASP A 330 79.97 23.46 -17.50
N ALA A 331 80.01 24.63 -18.13
CA ALA A 331 78.83 25.34 -18.59
C ALA A 331 78.08 24.60 -19.72
N ALA A 332 78.79 23.84 -20.55
CA ALA A 332 78.16 23.07 -21.63
C ALA A 332 77.32 21.92 -21.05
N LYS A 333 77.89 21.19 -20.09
CA LYS A 333 77.18 20.11 -19.38
C LYS A 333 75.99 20.61 -18.55
N ALA A 334 76.11 21.78 -17.93
CA ALA A 334 74.98 22.42 -17.25
C ALA A 334 73.84 22.79 -18.22
N GLY A 335 74.18 23.22 -19.46
CA GLY A 335 73.22 23.50 -20.53
C GLY A 335 72.44 22.27 -21.01
N GLU A 336 73.11 21.12 -21.12
CA GLU A 336 72.46 19.83 -21.44
C GLU A 336 71.46 19.44 -20.34
N ILE A 337 71.88 19.46 -19.07
CA ILE A 337 71.00 19.12 -17.92
C ILE A 337 69.78 20.05 -17.85
N LEU A 338 69.95 21.35 -18.12
CA LEU A 338 68.83 22.30 -18.15
C LEU A 338 67.84 22.02 -19.29
N THR A 339 68.32 21.49 -20.41
CA THR A 339 67.47 21.13 -21.56
C THR A 339 66.60 19.92 -21.21
N ASP A 340 67.19 18.88 -20.62
CA ASP A 340 66.47 17.68 -20.16
C ASP A 340 65.44 18.03 -19.08
N VAL A 341 65.81 18.87 -18.10
CA VAL A 341 64.92 19.36 -17.05
C VAL A 341 63.73 20.13 -17.63
N ARG A 342 63.98 20.97 -18.65
CA ARG A 342 62.92 21.71 -19.33
C ARG A 342 61.96 20.76 -20.04
N GLU A 343 62.46 19.72 -20.68
CA GLU A 343 61.64 18.72 -21.38
C GLU A 343 60.75 17.95 -20.39
N VAL A 344 61.30 17.47 -19.26
CA VAL A 344 60.53 16.84 -18.19
C VAL A 344 59.45 17.77 -17.64
N ALA A 345 59.76 19.05 -17.40
CA ALA A 345 58.80 20.03 -16.91
C ALA A 345 57.65 20.28 -17.91
N VAL A 346 57.94 20.37 -19.21
CA VAL A 346 56.92 20.52 -20.27
C VAL A 346 56.02 19.30 -20.32
N HIS A 347 56.58 18.09 -20.32
CA HIS A 347 55.81 16.84 -20.36
C HIS A 347 54.93 16.68 -19.10
N THR A 348 55.43 17.08 -17.93
CA THR A 348 54.66 17.08 -16.68
C THR A 348 53.46 18.03 -16.75
N LEU A 349 53.66 19.23 -17.31
CA LEU A 349 52.60 20.22 -17.47
C LEU A 349 51.52 19.73 -18.45
N GLU A 350 51.92 19.00 -19.50
CA GLU A 350 51.00 18.33 -20.42
C GLU A 350 50.18 17.23 -19.74
N GLY A 351 50.81 16.36 -18.93
CA GLY A 351 50.11 15.34 -18.15
C GLY A 351 49.07 15.93 -17.19
N VAL A 352 49.44 16.98 -16.44
CA VAL A 352 48.51 17.71 -15.56
C VAL A 352 47.34 18.30 -16.35
N ARG A 353 47.60 18.89 -17.52
CA ARG A 353 46.54 19.45 -18.38
C ARG A 353 45.58 18.36 -18.87
N GLN A 354 46.08 17.18 -19.22
CA GLN A 354 45.23 16.06 -19.63
C GLN A 354 44.31 15.59 -18.49
N ILE A 355 44.82 15.51 -17.25
CA ILE A 355 44.02 15.19 -16.07
C ILE A 355 42.94 16.25 -15.82
N ILE A 356 43.29 17.54 -15.93
CA ILE A 356 42.33 18.66 -15.77
C ILE A 356 41.25 18.65 -16.85
N LEU A 357 41.60 18.33 -18.09
CA LEU A 357 40.63 18.16 -19.19
C LEU A 357 39.73 16.93 -19.00
N GLY A 358 40.19 15.93 -18.26
CA GLY A 358 39.40 14.78 -17.80
C GLY A 358 38.37 15.13 -16.72
N LEU A 359 38.53 16.25 -16.01
CA LEU A 359 37.55 16.82 -15.08
C LEU A 359 36.59 17.75 -15.83
N ARG A 360 35.40 18.05 -15.26
CA ARG A 360 34.40 18.93 -15.91
C ARG A 360 35.12 20.25 -16.27
N PRO A 361 35.28 20.62 -17.56
CA PRO A 361 36.18 21.72 -17.89
C PRO A 361 35.58 23.03 -17.39
N ALA A 362 36.31 23.78 -16.57
CA ALA A 362 35.94 25.15 -16.20
C ALA A 362 35.68 26.03 -17.44
N LEU A 363 36.34 25.70 -18.56
CA LEU A 363 36.13 26.32 -19.86
C LEU A 363 34.69 26.19 -20.40
N LEU A 364 34.02 25.07 -20.11
CA LEU A 364 32.61 24.87 -20.45
C LEU A 364 31.72 25.75 -19.57
N ASP A 365 32.09 25.96 -18.30
CA ASP A 365 31.34 26.83 -17.39
C ASP A 365 31.47 28.31 -17.77
N ASP A 366 32.66 28.75 -18.20
CA ASP A 366 32.97 30.16 -18.48
C ASP A 366 32.67 30.62 -19.92
N LEU A 367 32.89 29.77 -20.93
CA LEU A 367 32.83 30.17 -22.35
C LEU A 367 31.69 29.51 -23.13
N GLY A 368 31.07 28.47 -22.59
CA GLY A 368 30.04 27.69 -23.30
C GLY A 368 30.61 26.62 -24.23
N LEU A 369 29.71 25.81 -24.78
CA LEU A 369 30.02 24.57 -25.48
C LEU A 369 30.91 24.77 -26.73
N ALA A 370 30.55 25.69 -27.62
CA ALA A 370 31.25 25.85 -28.89
C ALA A 370 32.70 26.36 -28.73
N PRO A 371 32.99 27.40 -27.91
CA PRO A 371 34.37 27.80 -27.63
C PRO A 371 35.17 26.72 -26.90
N ALA A 372 34.53 25.96 -25.99
CA ALA A 372 35.21 24.87 -25.29
C ALA A 372 35.64 23.76 -26.26
N LEU A 373 34.79 23.37 -27.21
CA LEU A 373 35.12 22.36 -28.23
C LEU A 373 36.20 22.84 -29.20
N ARG A 374 36.16 24.11 -29.62
CA ARG A 374 37.23 24.71 -30.45
C ARG A 374 38.58 24.63 -29.76
N ARG A 375 38.64 24.95 -28.47
CA ARG A 375 39.88 24.86 -27.70
C ARG A 375 40.39 23.42 -27.59
N VAL A 376 39.51 22.45 -27.35
CA VAL A 376 39.91 21.02 -27.34
C VAL A 376 40.48 20.62 -28.71
N ALA A 377 39.83 21.02 -29.82
CA ALA A 377 40.31 20.76 -31.16
C ALA A 377 41.70 21.39 -31.42
N GLU A 378 41.90 22.65 -31.01
CA GLU A 378 43.19 23.34 -31.11
C GLU A 378 44.28 22.67 -30.26
N ASP A 379 43.95 22.27 -29.04
CA ASP A 379 44.88 21.61 -28.12
C ASP A 379 45.31 20.25 -28.69
N LEU A 380 44.37 19.47 -29.21
CA LEU A 380 44.65 18.18 -29.87
C LEU A 380 45.47 18.35 -31.17
N ALA A 381 45.20 19.40 -31.95
CA ALA A 381 45.94 19.69 -33.18
C ALA A 381 47.39 20.15 -32.92
N ARG A 382 47.71 20.70 -31.73
CA ARG A 382 49.10 21.06 -31.38
C ARG A 382 49.99 19.84 -31.12
N HIS A 383 49.39 18.71 -30.75
CA HIS A 383 50.10 17.48 -30.38
C HIS A 383 49.89 16.35 -31.39
N SER A 384 49.27 16.62 -32.53
CA SER A 384 49.02 15.63 -33.59
C SER A 384 49.08 16.26 -34.99
N SER A 385 49.19 15.43 -36.02
CA SER A 385 49.14 15.87 -37.42
C SER A 385 47.72 16.04 -37.97
N VAL A 386 46.69 15.82 -37.14
CA VAL A 386 45.27 15.87 -37.54
C VAL A 386 44.73 17.28 -37.39
N ARG A 387 44.13 17.83 -38.44
CA ARG A 387 43.41 19.11 -38.37
C ARG A 387 41.93 18.87 -38.09
N ILE A 388 41.43 19.38 -36.96
CA ILE A 388 40.02 19.28 -36.57
C ILE A 388 39.36 20.66 -36.71
N GLU A 389 38.36 20.79 -37.59
CA GLU A 389 37.60 22.03 -37.79
C GLU A 389 36.25 21.97 -37.06
N VAL A 390 35.90 23.01 -36.31
CA VAL A 390 34.66 23.06 -35.51
C VAL A 390 33.71 24.14 -36.05
N PHE A 391 32.62 23.68 -36.65
CA PHE A 391 31.51 24.49 -37.15
C PHE A 391 30.35 24.43 -36.17
N ALA A 392 30.00 25.54 -35.52
CA ALA A 392 28.90 25.62 -34.57
C ALA A 392 27.86 26.60 -35.10
N ASN A 393 26.96 26.12 -35.96
CA ASN A 393 25.93 26.95 -36.58
C ASN A 393 24.67 26.93 -35.70
N GLY A 394 24.28 28.08 -35.14
CA GLY A 394 23.08 28.21 -34.31
C GLY A 394 23.24 27.86 -32.82
N ILE A 395 24.48 27.71 -32.33
CA ILE A 395 24.78 27.59 -30.89
C ILE A 395 25.38 28.90 -30.38
N ASP A 396 24.62 29.99 -30.50
CA ASP A 396 25.03 31.32 -30.06
C ASP A 396 24.65 31.60 -28.59
N GLY A 397 24.02 30.64 -27.91
CA GLY A 397 23.60 30.72 -26.50
C GLY A 397 23.82 29.41 -25.75
N ARG A 398 23.55 29.42 -24.44
CA ARG A 398 23.71 28.26 -23.54
C ARG A 398 22.65 27.20 -23.82
N LEU A 399 23.05 25.93 -23.81
CA LEU A 399 22.13 24.79 -23.69
C LEU A 399 21.91 24.48 -22.20
N PRO A 400 20.93 23.64 -21.84
CA PRO A 400 20.84 23.13 -20.48
C PRO A 400 22.18 22.52 -20.03
N ALA A 401 22.62 22.82 -18.81
CA ALA A 401 23.97 22.51 -18.34
C ALA A 401 24.32 21.00 -18.42
N GLU A 402 23.33 20.14 -18.22
CA GLU A 402 23.46 18.69 -18.35
C GLU A 402 23.69 18.27 -19.81
N VAL A 403 22.95 18.87 -20.75
CA VAL A 403 23.12 18.66 -22.20
C VAL A 403 24.50 19.14 -22.65
N GLU A 404 24.93 20.33 -22.23
CA GLU A 404 26.27 20.84 -22.55
C GLU A 404 27.37 19.91 -22.04
N THR A 405 27.22 19.43 -20.80
CA THR A 405 28.22 18.53 -20.18
C THR A 405 28.28 17.20 -20.93
N VAL A 406 27.15 16.56 -21.20
CA VAL A 406 27.11 15.27 -21.90
C VAL A 406 27.65 15.41 -23.33
N LEU A 407 27.20 16.42 -24.08
CA LEU A 407 27.62 16.64 -25.45
C LEU A 407 29.12 16.95 -25.52
N PHE A 408 29.63 17.80 -24.61
CA PHE A 408 31.05 18.09 -24.51
C PHE A 408 31.86 16.81 -24.27
N ARG A 409 31.46 15.97 -23.30
CA ARG A 409 32.17 14.73 -22.97
C ARG A 409 32.16 13.70 -24.09
N ILE A 410 31.06 13.59 -24.83
CA ILE A 410 30.97 12.69 -25.98
C ILE A 410 31.90 13.18 -27.10
N LEU A 411 31.85 14.47 -27.43
CA LEU A 411 32.64 15.04 -28.52
C LEU A 411 34.14 15.13 -28.18
N GLN A 412 34.49 15.35 -26.91
CA GLN A 412 35.87 15.27 -26.42
C GLN A 412 36.46 13.87 -26.64
N GLU A 413 35.72 12.83 -26.24
CA GLU A 413 36.11 11.43 -26.47
C GLU A 413 36.18 11.11 -27.97
N GLY A 414 35.21 11.60 -28.76
CA GLY A 414 35.21 11.48 -30.21
C GLY A 414 36.47 12.06 -30.85
N MET A 415 36.82 13.32 -30.55
CA MET A 415 38.02 13.97 -31.09
C MET A 415 39.31 13.29 -30.61
N SER A 416 39.35 12.82 -29.36
CA SER A 416 40.46 12.02 -28.83
C SER A 416 40.65 10.72 -29.62
N ASN A 417 39.55 10.01 -29.91
CA ASN A 417 39.58 8.78 -30.69
C ASN A 417 40.07 9.00 -32.13
N VAL A 418 39.68 10.11 -32.77
CA VAL A 418 40.23 10.50 -34.08
C VAL A 418 41.76 10.58 -33.97
N VAL A 419 42.28 11.38 -33.04
CA VAL A 419 43.74 11.57 -32.90
C VAL A 419 44.48 10.27 -32.57
N ARG A 420 43.90 9.40 -31.74
CA ARG A 420 44.56 8.17 -31.28
C ARG A 420 44.47 7.00 -32.24
N HIS A 421 43.40 6.92 -33.04
CA HIS A 421 43.04 5.69 -33.74
C HIS A 421 42.81 5.84 -35.24
N SER A 422 42.46 7.03 -35.76
CA SER A 422 42.00 7.13 -37.16
C SER A 422 43.12 7.26 -38.19
N ASN A 423 44.31 7.71 -37.81
CA ASN A 423 45.38 8.10 -38.75
C ASN A 423 44.89 9.08 -39.85
N ALA A 424 43.85 9.86 -39.53
CA ALA A 424 43.25 10.87 -40.40
C ALA A 424 44.21 12.06 -40.62
N LYS A 425 43.98 12.81 -41.68
CA LYS A 425 44.59 14.15 -41.86
C LYS A 425 43.61 15.26 -41.50
N HIS A 426 42.32 15.02 -41.68
CA HIS A 426 41.27 15.99 -41.45
C HIS A 426 40.10 15.37 -40.69
N ALA A 427 39.53 16.15 -39.79
CA ALA A 427 38.23 15.88 -39.20
C ALA A 427 37.40 17.17 -39.11
N ALA A 428 36.07 17.02 -39.18
CA ALA A 428 35.13 18.12 -39.09
C ALA A 428 34.06 17.82 -38.04
N LEU A 429 33.88 18.75 -37.10
CA LEU A 429 32.80 18.73 -36.11
C LEU A 429 31.77 19.78 -36.49
N ARG A 430 30.53 19.36 -36.75
CA ARG A 430 29.39 20.22 -37.05
C ARG A 430 28.37 20.13 -35.92
N LEU A 431 28.06 21.27 -35.30
CA LEU A 431 26.98 21.39 -34.33
C LEU A 431 25.84 22.20 -34.94
N VAL A 432 24.63 21.68 -34.80
CA VAL A 432 23.38 22.31 -35.23
C VAL A 432 22.38 22.20 -34.10
N ARG A 433 21.73 23.31 -33.78
CA ARG A 433 20.62 23.37 -32.83
C ARG A 433 19.32 23.61 -33.58
N ASP A 434 18.29 22.84 -33.24
CA ASP A 434 16.91 23.17 -33.58
C ASP A 434 16.10 23.48 -32.30
N GLU A 435 14.78 23.63 -32.42
CA GLU A 435 13.91 23.99 -31.29
C GLU A 435 13.77 22.86 -30.25
N SER A 436 13.99 21.61 -30.65
CA SER A 436 13.65 20.41 -29.88
C SER A 436 14.85 19.54 -29.50
N GLU A 437 15.94 19.61 -30.26
CA GLU A 437 17.16 18.85 -30.07
C GLU A 437 18.42 19.63 -30.49
N VAL A 438 19.56 19.16 -30.00
CA VAL A 438 20.88 19.53 -30.51
C VAL A 438 21.50 18.31 -31.17
N ARG A 439 22.01 18.50 -32.38
CA ARG A 439 22.72 17.48 -33.15
C ARG A 439 24.16 17.87 -33.36
N ALA A 440 25.08 16.93 -33.10
CA ALA A 440 26.49 17.08 -33.37
C ALA A 440 26.98 15.92 -34.24
N VAL A 441 27.74 16.25 -35.29
CA VAL A 441 28.29 15.29 -36.24
C VAL A 441 29.80 15.49 -36.32
N LEU A 442 30.58 14.48 -35.95
CA LEU A 442 32.04 14.45 -36.08
C LEU A 442 32.41 13.44 -37.18
N GLU A 443 33.13 13.89 -38.19
CA GLU A 443 33.56 13.08 -39.34
C GLU A 443 35.08 13.16 -39.50
N ASP A 444 35.74 12.03 -39.78
CA ASP A 444 37.17 11.97 -40.12
C ASP A 444 37.45 11.23 -41.43
N ASP A 445 38.57 11.59 -42.08
CA ASP A 445 39.05 10.99 -43.34
C ASP A 445 40.03 9.81 -43.13
N GLY A 446 39.98 9.17 -41.96
CA GLY A 446 40.93 8.14 -41.54
C GLY A 446 40.65 6.72 -42.05
N ILE A 447 41.32 5.76 -41.41
CA ILE A 447 41.28 4.35 -41.81
C ILE A 447 39.97 3.63 -41.47
N GLY A 448 39.11 4.23 -40.64
CA GLY A 448 37.89 3.58 -40.15
C GLY A 448 38.15 2.25 -39.39
N PHE A 449 37.09 1.59 -38.94
CA PHE A 449 37.18 0.30 -38.24
C PHE A 449 35.90 -0.53 -38.40
N ASP A 450 35.99 -1.83 -38.12
CA ASP A 450 34.81 -2.69 -38.01
C ASP A 450 34.13 -2.49 -36.65
N LEU A 451 32.92 -1.94 -36.66
CA LEU A 451 32.15 -1.62 -35.46
C LEU A 451 31.75 -2.87 -34.65
N ALA A 452 31.49 -3.99 -35.32
CA ALA A 452 31.12 -5.24 -34.66
C ALA A 452 32.31 -5.83 -33.90
N GLU A 453 33.50 -5.80 -34.50
CA GLU A 453 34.73 -6.26 -33.86
C GLU A 453 35.13 -5.35 -32.68
N ALA A 454 35.03 -4.03 -32.85
CA ALA A 454 35.39 -3.06 -31.82
C ALA A 454 34.50 -3.13 -30.56
N THR A 455 33.29 -3.68 -30.65
CA THR A 455 32.37 -3.84 -29.52
C THR A 455 32.32 -5.25 -28.94
N ALA A 456 32.94 -6.24 -29.60
CA ALA A 456 32.93 -7.64 -29.17
C ALA A 456 33.96 -7.97 -28.07
N HIS A 457 35.03 -7.18 -27.91
CA HIS A 457 36.17 -7.50 -27.02
C HIS A 457 36.22 -6.65 -25.73
N LEU A 458 35.12 -6.65 -24.97
CA LEU A 458 34.97 -5.91 -23.71
C LEU A 458 36.05 -6.21 -22.66
N GLU A 459 36.56 -7.45 -22.59
CA GLU A 459 37.55 -7.89 -21.60
C GLU A 459 38.94 -7.25 -21.78
N THR A 460 39.23 -6.70 -22.97
CA THR A 460 40.50 -6.03 -23.28
C THR A 460 40.44 -4.50 -23.14
N GLY A 461 39.27 -3.96 -22.77
CA GLY A 461 39.03 -2.52 -22.69
C GLY A 461 38.89 -1.80 -24.04
N ARG A 462 39.03 -2.49 -25.18
CA ARG A 462 38.71 -1.95 -26.51
C ARG A 462 37.20 -1.71 -26.62
N GLY A 463 36.82 -0.53 -27.12
CA GLY A 463 35.41 -0.15 -27.33
C GLY A 463 34.69 0.45 -26.12
N LEU A 464 35.31 0.50 -24.93
CA LEU A 464 34.71 1.11 -23.73
C LEU A 464 34.34 2.59 -23.93
N GLY A 465 35.17 3.35 -24.67
CA GLY A 465 34.89 4.75 -25.01
C GLY A 465 33.59 4.91 -25.83
N LEU A 466 33.35 4.01 -26.79
CA LEU A 466 32.15 4.05 -27.65
C LEU A 466 30.87 3.70 -26.85
N ILE A 467 30.96 2.73 -25.93
CA ILE A 467 29.85 2.33 -25.06
C ILE A 467 29.53 3.45 -24.08
N GLY A 468 30.55 4.02 -23.44
CA GLY A 468 30.38 5.14 -22.52
C GLY A 468 29.76 6.36 -23.20
N MET A 469 30.05 6.61 -24.48
CA MET A 469 29.39 7.67 -25.27
C MET A 469 27.90 7.39 -25.47
N ARG A 470 27.52 6.16 -25.83
CA ARG A 470 26.11 5.75 -26.00
C ARG A 470 25.32 5.85 -24.69
N GLU A 471 25.86 5.32 -23.59
CA GLU A 471 25.21 5.35 -22.28
C GLU A 471 24.97 6.79 -21.81
N ARG A 472 25.96 7.68 -21.98
CA ARG A 472 25.84 9.09 -21.60
C ARG A 472 24.74 9.82 -22.36
N ALA A 473 24.58 9.57 -23.66
CA ALA A 473 23.48 10.16 -24.42
C ALA A 473 22.11 9.61 -24.00
N LEU A 474 22.05 8.29 -23.72
CA LEU A 474 20.82 7.64 -23.28
C LEU A 474 20.29 8.18 -21.95
N LEU A 475 21.18 8.60 -21.03
CA LEU A 475 20.82 9.23 -19.76
C LEU A 475 19.96 10.50 -19.94
N LEU A 476 20.13 11.21 -21.06
CA LEU A 476 19.34 12.39 -21.42
C LEU A 476 18.23 12.09 -22.44
N GLY A 477 17.94 10.81 -22.71
CA GLY A 477 16.95 10.42 -23.72
C GLY A 477 17.40 10.67 -25.16
N GLY A 478 18.69 10.89 -25.38
CA GLY A 478 19.29 11.07 -26.69
C GLY A 478 19.87 9.79 -27.29
N ALA A 479 20.52 9.92 -28.44
CA ALA A 479 21.10 8.80 -29.19
C ALA A 479 22.49 9.13 -29.74
N VAL A 480 23.33 8.09 -29.86
CA VAL A 480 24.62 8.13 -30.55
C VAL A 480 24.67 7.04 -31.60
N THR A 481 24.87 7.43 -32.85
CA THR A 481 25.09 6.56 -34.00
C THR A 481 26.53 6.72 -34.50
N ILE A 482 27.18 5.59 -34.77
CA ILE A 482 28.55 5.56 -35.29
C ILE A 482 28.48 4.78 -36.59
N ASP A 483 28.93 5.38 -37.67
CA ASP A 483 29.13 4.73 -38.97
C ASP A 483 30.64 4.70 -39.24
N SER A 484 31.20 3.50 -39.40
CA SER A 484 32.61 3.31 -39.68
C SER A 484 32.79 2.05 -40.51
N GLY A 485 33.79 2.07 -41.40
CA GLY A 485 34.20 0.90 -42.15
C GLY A 485 35.67 1.00 -42.56
N PRO A 486 36.39 -0.13 -42.67
CA PRO A 486 37.79 -0.12 -43.09
C PRO A 486 37.98 0.65 -44.41
N GLY A 487 38.86 1.65 -44.39
CA GLY A 487 39.20 2.55 -45.49
C GLY A 487 38.18 3.67 -45.79
N ARG A 488 37.13 3.85 -44.98
CA ARG A 488 36.03 4.81 -45.23
C ARG A 488 35.94 5.98 -44.25
N GLY A 489 36.87 6.09 -43.29
CA GLY A 489 36.78 7.04 -42.19
C GLY A 489 35.74 6.64 -41.14
N THR A 490 35.43 7.56 -40.23
CA THR A 490 34.38 7.38 -39.21
C THR A 490 33.48 8.61 -39.10
N THR A 491 32.19 8.37 -38.91
CA THR A 491 31.17 9.38 -38.61
C THR A 491 30.51 9.07 -37.27
N LEU A 492 30.56 10.03 -36.35
CA LEU A 492 29.87 10.01 -35.06
C LEU A 492 28.74 11.05 -35.09
N ASP A 493 27.49 10.59 -35.02
CA ASP A 493 26.28 11.42 -34.98
C ASP A 493 25.62 11.30 -33.59
N VAL A 494 25.49 12.44 -32.91
CA VAL A 494 24.96 12.56 -31.55
C VAL A 494 23.73 13.46 -31.59
N ARG A 495 22.62 13.02 -30.99
CA ARG A 495 21.38 13.80 -30.86
C ARG A 495 20.90 13.80 -29.43
N LEU A 496 20.71 14.98 -28.85
CA LEU A 496 20.19 15.14 -27.49
C LEU A 496 18.96 16.07 -27.49
N PRO A 497 17.85 15.69 -26.83
CA PRO A 497 16.68 16.56 -26.71
C PRO A 497 16.95 17.78 -25.82
N LEU A 498 16.29 18.90 -26.12
CA LEU A 498 16.39 20.17 -25.38
C LEU A 498 15.19 20.46 -24.47
N LEU A 499 14.14 19.63 -24.50
CA LEU A 499 12.95 19.82 -23.67
C LEU A 499 13.25 19.50 -22.20
N GLU A 500 12.94 20.44 -21.31
CA GLU A 500 12.94 20.22 -19.86
C GLU A 500 12.01 19.04 -19.53
N ARG A 501 12.59 17.99 -18.93
CA ARG A 501 11.80 17.02 -18.18
C ARG A 501 11.26 17.74 -16.94
N ASN A 502 10.01 18.22 -17.03
CA ASN A 502 9.21 18.62 -15.88
C ASN A 502 9.11 17.49 -14.84
#